data_AF-L8G555-F1
#
_entry.id   AF-L8G555-F1
#
_cell.length_a   1.000
_cell.length_b   1.000
_cell.length_c   1.000
_cell.angle_alpha   90.00
_cell.angle_beta   90.00
_cell.angle_gamma   90.00
#
_symmetry.space_group_name_H-M   'P 1'
#
loop_
_entity.id
_entity.type
_entity.pdbx_description
1 polymer ?
#
loop_
_entity_poly.entity_id
_entity_poly.type
_entity_poly.pdbx_seq_one_letter_code
_entity_poly.pdbx_strand_id
1 'polypeptide(L)'
;MSDNSDRELRRLRKKLGISFKRPPSTEVLPIEHRETFGLIRSSKKTPLDDYHKDIIFKNNEPWRKQTHDRVKWLACRAATLVNQQRNEARWRSTLENDVFHRFRVEVACPTCRARIWKSEFEAYNDLSYAQAFNLNERRSRREPCNCPLEQRPRDSYYDVGENLLFDDRAEELIMHGPLVEKIQLPKKKPDRIFGLKKTKDFAKILDIEGRDNDEDSRCSPFKDCNDPLLFPFLDNRSQA
;
A
#
# COMPACT_ATOMS: atom_id res chain seq x y z
N MET A 1 -0.35 -29.02 13.97
CA MET A 1 1.08 -28.63 13.94
C MET A 1 1.32 -27.12 14.18
N SER A 2 0.33 -26.21 14.05
CA SER A 2 0.55 -24.76 14.27
C SER A 2 0.71 -24.34 15.74
N ASP A 3 0.06 -25.04 16.68
CA ASP A 3 0.06 -24.67 18.11
C ASP A 3 1.45 -24.62 18.76
N ASN A 4 2.37 -25.50 18.34
CA ASN A 4 3.73 -25.52 18.88
C ASN A 4 4.56 -24.35 18.33
N SER A 5 4.37 -24.00 17.06
CA SER A 5 5.03 -22.86 16.40
C SER A 5 4.63 -21.52 17.04
N ASP A 6 3.34 -21.34 17.34
CA ASP A 6 2.85 -20.15 18.02
C ASP A 6 3.37 -20.01 19.45
N ARG A 7 3.55 -21.14 20.14
CA ARG A 7 4.12 -21.16 21.49
C ARG A 7 5.60 -20.79 21.48
N GLU A 8 6.36 -21.31 20.52
CA GLU A 8 7.77 -20.97 20.31
C GLU A 8 7.94 -19.49 19.94
N LEU A 9 7.11 -18.97 19.03
CA LEU A 9 7.08 -17.55 18.69
C LEU A 9 6.80 -16.65 19.90
N ARG A 10 5.85 -17.03 20.76
CA ARG A 10 5.56 -16.30 22.01
C ARG A 10 6.74 -16.31 22.97
N ARG A 11 7.44 -17.44 23.12
CA ARG A 11 8.65 -17.55 23.95
C ARG A 11 9.78 -16.69 23.40
N LEU A 12 10.00 -16.73 22.09
CA LEU A 12 11.04 -15.96 21.44
C LEU A 12 10.78 -14.46 21.53
N ARG A 13 9.52 -14.05 21.30
CA ARG A 13 9.07 -12.67 21.51
C ARG A 13 9.41 -12.18 22.93
N LYS A 14 9.14 -12.99 23.95
CA LYS A 14 9.50 -12.66 25.34
C LYS A 14 11.02 -12.57 25.55
N LYS A 15 11.79 -13.52 24.99
CA LYS A 15 13.26 -13.54 25.07
C LYS A 15 13.90 -12.31 24.42
N LEU A 16 13.36 -11.87 23.29
CA LEU A 16 13.83 -10.71 22.55
C LEU A 16 13.27 -9.38 23.08
N GLY A 17 12.45 -9.40 24.13
CA GLY A 17 11.83 -8.19 24.69
C GLY A 17 10.83 -7.50 23.75
N ILE A 18 10.30 -8.21 22.74
CA ILE A 18 9.40 -7.63 21.74
C ILE A 18 7.99 -7.52 22.32
N SER A 19 7.45 -6.30 22.36
CA SER A 19 6.06 -6.05 22.76
C SER A 19 5.31 -5.37 21.63
N PHE A 20 4.20 -5.98 21.19
CA PHE A 20 3.28 -5.33 20.27
C PHE A 20 2.40 -4.38 21.09
N LYS A 21 2.60 -3.08 20.90
CA LYS A 21 1.68 -2.08 21.43
C LYS A 21 0.39 -2.18 20.60
N ARG A 22 -0.77 -2.21 21.26
CA ARG A 22 -2.05 -2.00 20.57
C ARG A 22 -2.01 -0.65 19.85
N PRO A 23 -2.79 -0.45 18.77
CA PRO A 23 -2.87 0.84 18.10
C PRO A 23 -3.03 1.93 19.15
N PRO A 24 -2.12 2.92 19.22
CA PRO A 24 -2.15 3.88 20.29
C PRO A 24 -3.52 4.54 20.41
N SER A 25 -4.02 4.66 21.65
CA SER A 25 -4.80 5.84 22.00
C SER A 25 -4.01 7.07 21.53
N THR A 26 -4.70 8.14 21.16
CA THR A 26 -4.19 9.30 20.40
C THR A 26 -2.91 9.96 20.95
N GLU A 27 -2.46 9.55 22.13
CA GLU A 27 -1.36 10.09 22.94
C GLU A 27 0.03 9.49 22.64
N VAL A 28 0.16 8.34 21.96
CA VAL A 28 1.48 7.68 21.68
C VAL A 28 1.80 7.58 20.19
N LEU A 29 1.16 8.40 19.35
CA LEU A 29 1.51 8.49 17.93
C LEU A 29 2.81 9.28 17.77
N PRO A 30 3.74 8.85 16.88
CA PRO A 30 4.86 9.69 16.47
C PRO A 30 4.33 11.04 16.02
N ILE A 31 4.81 12.11 16.66
CA ILE A 31 4.34 13.49 16.43
C ILE A 31 4.47 13.85 14.95
N GLU A 32 5.57 13.42 14.34
CA GLU A 32 5.93 13.58 12.92
C GLU A 32 4.89 13.02 11.93
N HIS A 33 4.05 12.07 12.35
CA HIS A 33 3.05 11.42 11.49
C HIS A 33 1.63 11.63 11.98
N ARG A 34 1.43 12.45 13.01
CA ARG A 34 0.13 12.68 13.65
C ARG A 34 -0.94 13.10 12.64
N GLU A 35 -0.58 13.97 11.69
CA GLU A 35 -1.51 14.43 10.65
C GLU A 35 -1.88 13.32 9.67
N THR A 36 -0.91 12.55 9.16
CA THR A 36 -1.17 11.40 8.28
C THR A 36 -2.10 10.39 8.97
N PHE A 37 -1.85 10.08 10.24
CA PHE A 37 -2.75 9.20 11.01
C PHE A 37 -4.12 9.83 11.27
N GLY A 38 -4.18 11.15 11.44
CA GLY A 38 -5.43 11.91 11.50
C GLY A 38 -6.26 11.75 10.23
N LEU A 39 -5.64 11.91 9.06
CA LEU A 39 -6.26 11.73 7.74
C LEU A 39 -6.74 10.28 7.51
N ILE A 40 -5.94 9.28 7.92
CA ILE A 40 -6.35 7.87 7.83
C ILE A 40 -7.56 7.58 8.75
N ARG A 41 -7.60 8.19 9.94
CA ARG A 41 -8.73 8.02 10.86
C ARG A 41 -9.99 8.73 10.36
N SER A 42 -9.86 9.90 9.74
CA SER A 42 -11.02 10.61 9.19
C SER A 42 -11.62 9.86 8.00
N SER A 43 -10.79 9.32 7.10
CA SER A 43 -11.29 8.53 5.96
C SER A 43 -12.05 7.28 6.39
N LYS A 44 -11.65 6.64 7.49
CA LYS A 44 -12.37 5.47 8.04
C LYS A 44 -13.79 5.81 8.54
N LYS A 45 -14.05 7.07 8.91
CA LYS A 45 -15.34 7.49 9.49
C LYS A 45 -16.36 7.90 8.43
N THR A 46 -15.95 8.08 7.18
CA THR A 46 -16.85 8.49 6.10
C THR A 46 -17.51 7.25 5.48
N PRO A 47 -18.82 7.01 5.70
CA PRO A 47 -19.52 5.94 5.02
C PRO A 47 -19.68 6.26 3.53
N LEU A 48 -19.88 5.22 2.71
CA LEU A 48 -20.04 5.36 1.25
C LEU A 48 -21.20 6.32 0.90
N ASP A 49 -22.29 6.26 1.66
CA ASP A 49 -23.48 7.08 1.41
C ASP A 49 -23.22 8.57 1.64
N ASP A 50 -22.35 8.92 2.58
CA ASP A 50 -21.93 10.31 2.80
C ASP A 50 -20.89 10.75 1.77
N TYR A 51 -19.99 9.83 1.38
CA TYR A 51 -19.07 10.06 0.26
C TYR A 51 -19.83 10.42 -1.04
N HIS A 52 -21.00 9.82 -1.30
CA HIS A 52 -21.82 10.18 -2.47
C HIS A 52 -22.41 11.61 -2.40
N LYS A 53 -22.79 12.10 -1.21
CA LYS A 53 -23.43 13.42 -1.05
C LYS A 53 -22.46 14.58 -1.36
N ASP A 54 -21.18 14.38 -1.09
CA ASP A 54 -20.13 15.36 -1.41
C ASP A 54 -19.81 15.42 -2.91
N ILE A 55 -20.27 14.43 -3.69
CA ILE A 55 -20.01 14.34 -5.12
C ILE A 55 -21.16 14.96 -5.91
N ILE A 56 -21.27 16.29 -5.88
CA ILE A 56 -21.75 16.99 -7.08
C ILE A 56 -20.66 16.77 -8.11
N PHE A 57 -20.80 15.74 -8.98
CA PHE A 57 -19.77 15.32 -9.94
C PHE A 57 -19.31 16.51 -10.80
N LYS A 58 -18.24 17.18 -10.38
CA LYS A 58 -17.60 18.20 -11.20
C LYS A 58 -16.88 17.49 -12.33
N ASN A 59 -17.03 17.99 -13.56
CA ASN A 59 -16.40 17.40 -14.74
C ASN A 59 -14.87 17.31 -14.65
N ASN A 60 -14.24 18.05 -13.72
CA ASN A 60 -12.80 18.07 -13.52
C ASN A 60 -12.25 16.99 -12.56
N GLU A 61 -13.11 16.17 -11.92
CA GLU A 61 -12.68 15.12 -10.98
C GLU A 61 -13.25 13.71 -11.33
N PRO A 62 -13.04 13.22 -12.57
CA PRO A 62 -13.65 11.97 -13.05
C PRO A 62 -13.28 10.73 -12.22
N TRP A 63 -12.12 10.74 -11.57
CA TRP A 63 -11.64 9.62 -10.75
C TRP A 63 -12.46 9.40 -9.47
N ARG A 64 -13.17 10.41 -8.95
CA ARG A 64 -14.02 10.27 -7.75
C ARG A 64 -15.25 9.43 -8.06
N LYS A 65 -15.86 9.62 -9.24
CA LYS A 65 -16.93 8.75 -9.74
C LYS A 65 -16.46 7.31 -9.91
N GLN A 66 -15.31 7.11 -10.56
CA GLN A 66 -14.74 5.77 -10.73
C GLN A 66 -14.46 5.09 -9.39
N THR A 67 -13.97 5.85 -8.40
CA THR A 67 -13.70 5.34 -7.05
C THR A 67 -15.00 4.97 -6.34
N HIS A 68 -16.03 5.81 -6.40
CA HIS A 68 -17.36 5.50 -5.88
C HIS A 68 -17.93 4.22 -6.50
N ASP A 69 -17.97 4.13 -7.83
CA ASP A 69 -18.54 3.00 -8.56
C ASP A 69 -17.78 1.70 -8.26
N ARG A 70 -16.44 1.78 -8.14
CA ARG A 70 -15.59 0.69 -7.68
C ARG A 70 -15.98 0.21 -6.28
N VAL A 71 -16.13 1.12 -5.32
CA VAL A 71 -16.45 0.74 -3.94
C VAL A 71 -17.83 0.10 -3.87
N LYS A 72 -18.81 0.64 -4.60
CA LYS A 72 -20.14 0.05 -4.73
C LYS A 72 -20.09 -1.36 -5.30
N TRP A 73 -19.35 -1.56 -6.40
CA TRP A 73 -19.17 -2.88 -7.00
C TRP A 73 -18.48 -3.87 -6.07
N LEU A 74 -17.40 -3.45 -5.37
CA LEU A 74 -16.71 -4.27 -4.37
C LEU A 74 -17.64 -4.68 -3.23
N ALA A 75 -18.48 -3.77 -2.74
CA ALA A 75 -19.45 -4.05 -1.68
C ALA A 75 -20.49 -5.09 -2.13
N CYS A 76 -21.05 -4.94 -3.34
CA CYS A 76 -21.98 -5.92 -3.91
C CYS A 76 -21.33 -7.30 -4.12
N ARG A 77 -20.07 -7.32 -4.60
CA ARG A 77 -19.32 -8.56 -4.78
C ARG A 77 -19.05 -9.25 -3.45
N ALA A 78 -18.66 -8.49 -2.41
CA ALA A 78 -18.48 -9.03 -1.07
C ALA A 78 -19.78 -9.61 -0.51
N ALA A 79 -20.90 -8.88 -0.60
CA ALA A 79 -22.21 -9.35 -0.15
C ALA A 79 -22.63 -10.66 -0.84
N THR A 80 -22.36 -10.78 -2.14
CA THR A 80 -22.62 -12.01 -2.91
C THR A 80 -21.81 -13.20 -2.36
N LEU A 81 -20.54 -12.99 -2.02
CA LEU A 81 -19.69 -14.04 -1.45
C LEU A 81 -20.14 -14.45 -0.04
N VAL A 82 -20.69 -13.50 0.77
CA VAL A 82 -21.33 -13.81 2.07
C VAL A 82 -22.51 -14.74 1.84
N ASN A 83 -23.41 -14.34 0.94
CA ASN A 83 -24.65 -15.06 0.68
C ASN A 83 -24.41 -16.47 0.15
N GLN A 84 -23.31 -16.67 -0.59
CA GLN A 84 -22.88 -17.98 -1.06
C GLN A 84 -22.17 -18.84 0.00
N GLN A 85 -22.04 -18.34 1.24
CA GLN A 85 -21.35 -19.02 2.35
C GLN A 85 -19.96 -19.53 1.95
N ARG A 86 -19.24 -18.78 1.12
CA ARG A 86 -17.90 -19.18 0.66
C ARG A 86 -16.93 -19.12 1.83
N ASN A 87 -16.02 -20.07 1.88
CA ASN A 87 -14.93 -20.06 2.85
C ASN A 87 -13.95 -18.90 2.59
N GLU A 88 -13.12 -18.61 3.59
CA GLU A 88 -12.17 -17.50 3.55
C GLU A 88 -11.24 -17.57 2.34
N ALA A 89 -10.68 -18.74 2.02
CA ALA A 89 -9.77 -18.89 0.88
C ALA A 89 -10.40 -18.44 -0.45
N ARG A 90 -11.69 -18.74 -0.65
CA ARG A 90 -12.43 -18.32 -1.84
C ARG A 90 -12.75 -16.84 -1.84
N TRP A 91 -13.09 -16.27 -0.68
CA TRP A 91 -13.21 -14.83 -0.53
C TRP A 91 -11.90 -14.09 -0.86
N ARG A 92 -10.78 -14.58 -0.34
CA ARG A 92 -9.44 -13.99 -0.53
C ARG A 92 -9.08 -13.95 -2.01
N SER A 93 -9.06 -15.11 -2.66
CA SER A 93 -8.73 -15.23 -4.09
C SER A 93 -9.63 -14.37 -5.00
N THR A 94 -10.91 -14.23 -4.64
CA THR A 94 -11.90 -13.54 -5.48
C THR A 94 -11.95 -12.03 -5.26
N LEU A 95 -11.74 -11.55 -4.02
CA LEU A 95 -11.96 -10.15 -3.65
C LEU A 95 -10.66 -9.38 -3.39
N GLU A 96 -9.63 -10.01 -2.82
CA GLU A 96 -8.38 -9.30 -2.48
C GLU A 96 -7.67 -8.77 -3.72
N ASN A 97 -7.65 -9.57 -4.79
CA ASN A 97 -7.09 -9.12 -6.07
C ASN A 97 -7.79 -7.88 -6.59
N ASP A 98 -9.11 -7.78 -6.45
CA ASP A 98 -9.86 -6.61 -6.87
C ASP A 98 -9.61 -5.40 -5.96
N VAL A 99 -9.56 -5.60 -4.63
CA VAL A 99 -9.28 -4.54 -3.65
C VAL A 99 -7.89 -3.95 -3.90
N PHE A 100 -6.87 -4.81 -4.00
CA PHE A 100 -5.48 -4.40 -4.17
C PHE A 100 -5.09 -4.08 -5.62
N HIS A 101 -5.99 -4.29 -6.57
CA HIS A 101 -5.73 -4.03 -7.99
C HIS A 101 -5.11 -2.65 -8.25
N ARG A 102 -5.49 -1.63 -7.47
CA ARG A 102 -4.96 -0.26 -7.61
C ARG A 102 -3.44 -0.15 -7.40
N PHE A 103 -2.85 -1.04 -6.61
CA PHE A 103 -1.40 -1.10 -6.41
C PHE A 103 -0.66 -1.74 -7.59
N ARG A 104 -1.39 -2.49 -8.44
CA ARG A 104 -0.81 -3.21 -9.58
C ARG A 104 -0.93 -2.48 -10.90
N VAL A 105 -1.81 -1.48 -10.99
CA VAL A 105 -2.00 -0.69 -12.21
C VAL A 105 -1.31 0.66 -12.16
N GLU A 106 -0.86 1.13 -13.31
CA GLU A 106 -0.41 2.50 -13.52
C GLU A 106 -1.59 3.47 -13.30
N VAL A 107 -1.27 4.69 -12.86
CA VAL A 107 -2.25 5.75 -12.55
C VAL A 107 -2.09 6.97 -13.47
N ALA A 108 -1.10 6.93 -14.36
CA ALA A 108 -0.84 7.91 -15.41
C ALA A 108 -1.31 7.40 -16.77
N CYS A 109 -1.81 8.30 -17.61
CA CYS A 109 -2.23 7.98 -18.97
C CYS A 109 -1.05 7.47 -19.80
N PRO A 110 -1.17 6.34 -20.52
CA PRO A 110 -0.07 5.84 -21.36
C PRO A 110 0.28 6.82 -22.49
N THR A 111 -0.70 7.59 -22.98
CA THR A 111 -0.53 8.53 -24.10
C THR A 111 0.08 9.86 -23.66
N CYS A 112 -0.50 10.53 -22.66
CA CYS A 112 -0.06 11.88 -22.27
C CYS A 112 0.64 11.95 -20.90
N ARG A 113 0.75 10.84 -20.18
CA ARG A 113 1.32 10.73 -18.81
C ARG A 113 0.65 11.62 -17.74
N ALA A 114 -0.39 12.37 -18.09
CA ALA A 114 -1.25 13.06 -17.13
C ALA A 114 -2.00 12.07 -16.24
N ARG A 115 -2.49 12.52 -15.09
CA ARG A 115 -3.09 11.62 -14.08
C ARG A 115 -4.47 11.17 -14.52
N ILE A 116 -4.67 9.86 -14.64
CA ILE A 116 -6.02 9.28 -14.77
C ILE A 116 -6.73 9.31 -13.40
N TRP A 117 -5.95 9.35 -12.32
CA TRP A 117 -6.44 9.37 -10.95
C TRP A 117 -5.56 10.18 -10.02
N LYS A 118 -6.21 10.78 -9.03
CA LYS A 118 -5.57 11.57 -7.98
C LYS A 118 -6.07 11.10 -6.63
N SER A 119 -5.14 10.99 -5.67
CA SER A 119 -5.51 10.67 -4.29
C SER A 119 -6.26 11.85 -3.66
N GLU A 120 -7.38 11.56 -3.03
CA GLU A 120 -8.12 12.54 -2.23
C GLU A 120 -7.43 12.83 -0.89
N PHE A 121 -6.67 11.85 -0.40
CA PHE A 121 -5.87 11.96 0.80
C PHE A 121 -4.40 11.93 0.39
N GLU A 122 -3.72 13.07 0.50
CA GLU A 122 -2.29 13.16 0.27
C GLU A 122 -1.54 13.02 1.60
N ALA A 123 -0.37 12.39 1.57
CA ALA A 123 0.46 12.27 2.77
C ALA A 123 0.87 13.67 3.27
N TYR A 124 0.76 13.86 4.59
CA TYR A 124 1.36 15.00 5.26
C TYR A 124 2.88 14.95 5.07
N ASN A 125 3.49 16.13 4.98
CA ASN A 125 4.92 16.27 4.87
C ASN A 125 5.37 17.39 5.79
N ASP A 126 6.38 17.11 6.62
CA ASP A 126 6.97 18.09 7.54
C ASP A 126 8.22 18.72 6.90
N LEU A 127 8.11 19.08 5.62
CA LEU A 127 9.24 19.60 4.85
C LEU A 127 9.50 21.07 5.20
N SER A 128 10.76 21.49 5.06
CA SER A 128 11.12 22.91 5.11
C SER A 128 10.27 23.73 4.13
N TYR A 129 10.05 25.01 4.41
CA TYR A 129 9.18 25.88 3.61
C TYR A 129 9.47 25.80 2.09
N ALA A 130 10.74 25.85 1.70
CA ALA A 130 11.13 25.78 0.28
C ALA A 130 10.77 24.44 -0.37
N GLN A 131 10.98 23.33 0.33
CA GLN A 131 10.64 21.98 -0.16
C GLN A 131 9.13 21.75 -0.18
N ALA A 132 8.41 22.21 0.85
CA ALA A 132 6.95 22.17 0.92
C ALA A 132 6.31 23.02 -0.19
N PHE A 133 6.86 24.21 -0.46
CA PHE A 133 6.42 25.07 -1.55
C PHE A 133 6.60 24.38 -2.91
N ASN A 134 7.79 23.81 -3.18
CA ASN A 134 8.05 23.06 -4.40
C ASN A 134 7.12 21.83 -4.54
N LEU A 135 6.84 21.12 -3.44
CA LEU A 135 5.89 20.01 -3.45
C LEU A 135 4.48 20.48 -3.78
N ASN A 136 4.02 21.59 -3.20
CA ASN A 136 2.71 22.16 -3.47
C ASN A 136 2.58 22.65 -4.92
N GLU A 137 3.62 23.26 -5.47
CA GLU A 137 3.67 23.63 -6.88
C GLU A 137 3.61 22.40 -7.79
N ARG A 138 4.37 21.34 -7.47
CA ARG A 138 4.27 20.07 -8.20
C ARG A 138 2.90 19.42 -8.06
N ARG A 139 2.20 19.60 -6.93
CA ARG A 139 0.84 19.09 -6.70
C ARG A 139 -0.20 19.89 -7.46
N SER A 140 -0.05 21.21 -7.57
CA SER A 140 -0.98 22.08 -8.29
C SER A 140 -0.92 21.87 -9.80
N ARG A 141 0.26 21.58 -10.35
CA ARG A 141 0.45 21.24 -11.78
C ARG A 141 -0.06 19.85 -12.18
N ARG A 142 -0.62 19.06 -11.25
CA ARG A 142 -1.15 17.72 -11.56
C ARG A 142 -2.52 17.86 -12.20
N GLU A 143 -2.53 17.97 -13.53
CA GLU A 143 -3.75 18.01 -14.31
C GLU A 143 -4.32 16.59 -14.56
N PRO A 144 -5.67 16.45 -14.58
CA PRO A 144 -6.30 15.24 -15.09
C PRO A 144 -5.95 14.98 -16.54
N CYS A 145 -5.96 13.70 -16.89
CA CYS A 145 -5.93 13.29 -18.27
C CYS A 145 -7.26 13.63 -18.98
N ASN A 146 -7.15 14.44 -20.05
CA ASN A 146 -8.27 14.81 -20.94
C ASN A 146 -8.26 14.06 -22.29
N CYS A 147 -7.43 13.02 -22.46
CA CYS A 147 -7.42 12.25 -23.71
C CYS A 147 -8.81 11.65 -23.98
N PRO A 148 -9.28 11.50 -25.22
CA PRO A 148 -10.52 10.78 -25.50
C PRO A 148 -10.45 9.31 -25.05
N LEU A 149 -11.59 8.68 -24.70
CA LEU A 149 -11.63 7.28 -24.24
C LEU A 149 -11.14 6.31 -25.32
N GLU A 150 -11.32 6.65 -26.59
CA GLU A 150 -10.83 5.90 -27.75
C GLU A 150 -9.29 5.87 -27.81
N GLN A 151 -8.62 6.90 -27.28
CA GLN A 151 -7.17 6.97 -27.08
C GLN A 151 -6.75 6.48 -25.68
N ARG A 152 -7.73 6.07 -24.87
CA ARG A 152 -7.56 5.42 -23.57
C ARG A 152 -8.30 4.08 -23.54
N PRO A 153 -8.08 3.17 -24.50
CA PRO A 153 -8.73 1.85 -24.48
C PRO A 153 -8.38 1.04 -23.23
N ARG A 154 -7.30 1.44 -22.54
CA ARG A 154 -6.77 0.93 -21.28
C ARG A 154 -7.36 1.58 -20.02
N ASP A 155 -8.30 2.53 -20.14
CA ASP A 155 -9.02 3.12 -19.00
C ASP A 155 -10.13 2.20 -18.45
N SER A 156 -10.26 0.99 -18.99
CA SER A 156 -10.96 -0.10 -18.31
C SER A 156 -10.32 -0.28 -16.92
N TYR A 157 -11.14 -0.59 -15.92
CA TYR A 157 -10.70 -0.80 -14.54
C TYR A 157 -9.48 -1.71 -14.41
N TYR A 158 -9.24 -2.59 -15.40
CA TYR A 158 -8.25 -3.65 -15.41
C TYR A 158 -7.02 -3.40 -16.31
N ASP A 159 -6.98 -2.33 -17.13
CA ASP A 159 -6.03 -2.28 -18.27
C ASP A 159 -5.04 -1.11 -18.30
N VAL A 160 -4.93 -0.28 -17.25
CA VAL A 160 -4.11 0.97 -17.28
C VAL A 160 -2.59 0.72 -17.44
N GLY A 161 -2.16 -0.54 -17.53
CA GLY A 161 -0.76 -0.96 -17.63
C GLY A 161 -0.19 -1.32 -16.27
N GLU A 162 0.99 -1.93 -16.24
CA GLU A 162 1.61 -2.40 -15.02
C GLU A 162 2.17 -1.25 -14.17
N ASN A 163 2.03 -1.36 -12.86
CA ASN A 163 2.61 -0.40 -11.93
C ASN A 163 4.14 -0.52 -11.92
N LEU A 164 4.81 0.57 -12.24
CA LEU A 164 6.28 0.65 -12.28
C LEU A 164 6.89 0.98 -10.91
N LEU A 165 6.08 1.40 -9.95
CA LEU A 165 6.51 1.90 -8.65
C LEU A 165 6.36 0.84 -7.55
N PHE A 166 5.25 0.11 -7.56
CA PHE A 166 4.95 -0.92 -6.57
C PHE A 166 5.00 -2.32 -7.17
N ASP A 167 5.34 -3.29 -6.33
CA ASP A 167 5.20 -4.71 -6.62
C ASP A 167 4.26 -5.36 -5.59
N ASP A 168 3.58 -6.43 -6.00
CA ASP A 168 2.71 -7.26 -5.15
C ASP A 168 3.14 -8.72 -5.29
N ARG A 169 3.61 -9.27 -4.17
CA ARG A 169 4.06 -10.66 -4.06
C ARG A 169 3.11 -11.40 -3.15
N ALA A 170 2.50 -12.44 -3.71
CA ALA A 170 1.70 -13.39 -2.94
C ALA A 170 2.62 -14.44 -2.35
N GLU A 171 2.47 -14.73 -1.05
CA GLU A 171 3.03 -15.95 -0.51
C GLU A 171 4.56 -16.06 -0.65
N GLU A 172 5.30 -14.94 -0.66
CA GLU A 172 6.76 -14.95 -0.79
C GLU A 172 7.44 -15.18 0.55
N LEU A 173 8.47 -16.03 0.56
CA LEU A 173 9.20 -16.37 1.79
C LEU A 173 10.06 -15.20 2.24
N ILE A 174 9.97 -14.83 3.52
CA ILE A 174 10.84 -13.81 4.10
C ILE A 174 12.22 -14.41 4.36
N MET A 175 13.25 -13.78 3.80
CA MET A 175 14.66 -14.15 3.99
C MET A 175 15.32 -13.16 4.97
N HIS A 176 15.43 -13.58 6.22
CA HIS A 176 16.05 -12.77 7.24
C HIS A 176 17.55 -12.58 6.97
N GLY A 177 18.09 -11.39 7.25
CA GLY A 177 19.53 -11.16 7.08
C GLY A 177 20.39 -11.93 8.09
N PRO A 178 21.72 -12.00 7.89
CA PRO A 178 22.64 -12.89 8.63
C PRO A 178 22.63 -12.71 10.16
N LEU A 179 22.36 -11.48 10.63
CA LEU A 179 22.26 -11.17 12.06
C LEU A 179 21.02 -11.79 12.71
N VAL A 180 19.93 -11.93 11.95
CA VAL A 180 18.64 -12.44 12.39
C VAL A 180 18.54 -13.96 12.19
N GLU A 181 19.23 -14.51 11.18
CA GLU A 181 19.34 -15.97 10.97
C GLU A 181 19.97 -16.71 12.15
N LYS A 182 20.92 -16.07 12.86
CA LYS A 182 21.51 -16.60 14.11
C LYS A 182 20.47 -16.87 15.21
N ILE A 183 19.31 -16.22 15.13
CA ILE A 183 18.22 -16.32 16.11
C ILE A 183 17.26 -17.49 15.74
N GLN A 184 17.47 -18.14 14.58
CA GLN A 184 16.64 -19.24 14.06
C GLN A 184 15.14 -18.89 14.07
N LEU A 185 14.79 -17.75 13.48
CA LEU A 185 13.37 -17.41 13.31
C LEU A 185 12.67 -18.45 12.44
N PRO A 186 11.40 -18.81 12.76
CA PRO A 186 10.63 -19.67 11.89
C PRO A 186 10.44 -18.97 10.54
N LYS A 187 10.58 -19.73 9.46
CA LYS A 187 10.33 -19.25 8.10
C LYS A 187 8.90 -18.73 8.01
N LYS A 188 8.74 -17.46 7.63
CA LYS A 188 7.43 -16.83 7.45
C LYS A 188 7.15 -16.64 5.97
N LYS A 189 5.88 -16.89 5.64
CA LYS A 189 5.32 -16.75 4.29
C LYS A 189 4.06 -15.88 4.41
N PRO A 190 4.20 -14.55 4.37
CA PRO A 190 3.04 -13.66 4.41
C PRO A 190 2.13 -13.92 3.23
N ASP A 191 0.84 -13.73 3.43
CA ASP A 191 -0.13 -13.93 2.37
C ASP A 191 0.10 -12.93 1.24
N ARG A 192 0.38 -11.67 1.61
CA ARG A 192 0.70 -10.60 0.66
C ARG A 192 1.84 -9.73 1.18
N ILE A 193 2.68 -9.35 0.24
CA ILE A 193 3.78 -8.42 0.45
C ILE A 193 3.67 -7.38 -0.65
N PHE A 194 3.62 -6.13 -0.24
CA PHE A 194 3.68 -5.01 -1.17
C PHE A 194 4.88 -4.16 -0.81
N GLY A 195 5.52 -3.57 -1.80
CA GLY A 195 6.67 -2.71 -1.57
C GLY A 195 6.97 -1.87 -2.80
N LEU A 196 7.94 -0.97 -2.66
CA LEU A 196 8.44 -0.17 -3.77
C LEU A 196 9.46 -1.00 -4.57
N LYS A 197 9.34 -0.98 -5.90
CA LYS A 197 10.34 -1.55 -6.81
C LYS A 197 11.64 -0.75 -6.73
N LYS A 198 12.79 -1.41 -6.83
CA LYS A 198 14.07 -0.72 -6.93
C LYS A 198 14.20 -0.08 -8.32
N THR A 199 14.02 1.23 -8.40
CA THR A 199 14.20 1.99 -9.64
C THR A 199 15.56 2.70 -9.66
N LYS A 200 16.03 3.14 -10.83
CA LYS A 200 17.25 3.96 -10.94
C LYS A 200 17.18 5.24 -10.11
N ASP A 201 15.99 5.82 -10.00
CA ASP A 201 15.78 7.04 -9.22
C ASP A 201 15.81 6.75 -7.72
N PHE A 202 15.18 5.65 -7.27
CA PHE A 202 15.28 5.24 -5.87
C PHE A 202 16.70 4.83 -5.50
N ALA A 203 17.43 4.14 -6.38
CA ALA A 203 18.84 3.84 -6.15
C ALA A 203 19.61 5.15 -5.92
N LYS A 204 19.49 6.12 -6.83
CA LYS A 204 20.12 7.44 -6.63
C LYS A 204 19.70 8.12 -5.32
N ILE A 205 18.41 8.16 -4.99
CA ILE A 205 17.92 8.84 -3.78
C ILE A 205 18.47 8.19 -2.52
N LEU A 206 18.48 6.85 -2.47
CA LEU A 206 18.99 6.09 -1.33
C LEU A 206 20.53 6.15 -1.27
N ASP A 207 21.20 6.20 -2.43
CA ASP A 207 22.67 6.32 -2.53
C ASP A 207 23.18 7.75 -2.22
N ILE A 208 22.39 8.80 -2.53
CA ILE A 208 22.73 10.22 -2.27
C ILE A 208 22.93 10.49 -0.77
N GLU A 209 22.37 9.64 0.11
CA GLU A 209 22.60 9.73 1.55
C GLU A 209 23.95 9.14 2.02
N GLY A 210 24.81 8.65 1.12
CA GLY A 210 26.26 8.51 1.35
C GLY A 210 26.66 7.96 2.72
N ARG A 211 25.96 6.96 3.25
CA ARG A 211 26.40 6.19 4.42
C ARG A 211 26.87 4.85 3.93
N ASP A 212 28.16 4.78 3.62
CA ASP A 212 28.99 3.56 3.53
C ASP A 212 29.05 2.80 4.88
N ASN A 213 27.92 2.64 5.57
CA ASN A 213 27.84 1.96 6.84
C ASN A 213 26.55 1.16 6.88
N ASP A 214 26.59 -0.11 6.48
CA ASP A 214 25.68 -1.19 6.92
C ASP A 214 24.14 -0.98 6.82
N GLU A 215 23.66 0.15 6.28
CA GLU A 215 22.30 0.67 6.39
C GLU A 215 21.36 0.22 5.28
N ASP A 216 21.91 -0.12 4.10
CA ASP A 216 21.17 -0.80 3.02
C ASP A 216 20.46 -2.07 3.51
N SER A 217 20.95 -2.61 4.63
CA SER A 217 20.34 -3.68 5.40
C SER A 217 18.93 -3.44 5.91
N ARG A 218 18.49 -2.18 6.06
CA ARG A 218 17.25 -1.84 6.78
C ARG A 218 16.00 -1.85 5.91
N CYS A 219 16.14 -1.80 4.58
CA CYS A 219 15.01 -1.47 3.71
C CYS A 219 14.32 -2.68 3.08
N SER A 220 14.91 -3.88 3.13
CA SER A 220 14.28 -5.10 2.58
C SER A 220 14.70 -6.37 3.33
N PRO A 221 13.75 -7.24 3.72
CA PRO A 221 14.03 -8.59 4.19
C PRO A 221 14.05 -9.61 3.03
N PHE A 222 14.36 -9.18 1.80
CA PHE A 222 14.46 -10.03 0.60
C PHE A 222 15.83 -9.87 -0.08
N LYS A 223 16.91 -9.91 0.71
CA LYS A 223 18.27 -9.51 0.27
C LYS A 223 18.87 -10.38 -0.85
N ASP A 224 18.48 -11.65 -0.94
CA ASP A 224 19.01 -12.60 -1.94
C ASP A 224 18.17 -12.66 -3.22
N CYS A 225 17.20 -11.76 -3.39
CA CYS A 225 16.38 -11.67 -4.59
C CYS A 225 17.02 -10.70 -5.60
N ASN A 226 17.07 -11.08 -6.88
CA ASN A 226 17.56 -10.22 -7.97
C ASN A 226 16.78 -8.90 -8.11
N ASP A 227 15.55 -8.85 -7.57
CA ASP A 227 14.70 -7.67 -7.51
C ASP A 227 14.15 -7.51 -6.08
N PRO A 228 14.88 -6.85 -5.16
CA PRO A 228 14.44 -6.70 -3.78
C PRO A 228 13.39 -5.59 -3.65
N LEU A 229 12.32 -5.87 -2.90
CA LEU A 229 11.33 -4.86 -2.56
C LEU A 229 11.85 -3.88 -1.51
N LEU A 230 11.77 -2.57 -1.80
CA LEU A 230 12.08 -1.51 -0.86
C LEU A 230 10.87 -1.21 0.04
N PHE A 231 11.10 -1.07 1.34
CA PHE A 231 10.11 -0.76 2.37
C PHE A 231 8.86 -1.67 2.31
N PRO A 232 9.01 -3.00 2.35
CA PRO A 232 7.88 -3.89 2.18
C PRO A 232 6.95 -3.83 3.39
N PHE A 233 5.66 -3.74 3.11
CA PHE A 233 4.60 -3.94 4.08
C PHE A 233 4.01 -5.34 3.93
N LEU A 234 3.99 -6.06 5.04
CA LEU A 234 3.55 -7.44 5.11
C LEU A 234 2.09 -7.45 5.57
N ASP A 235 1.18 -7.92 4.72
CA ASP A 235 -0.17 -8.28 5.17
C ASP A 235 -0.13 -9.73 5.63
N ASN A 236 0.05 -9.89 6.95
CA ASN A 236 -0.15 -11.15 7.65
C ASN A 236 -1.43 -11.01 8.45
N ARG A 237 -2.46 -11.81 8.16
CA ARG A 237 -3.58 -11.88 9.09
C ARG A 237 -3.29 -12.95 10.13
N SER A 238 -3.31 -12.52 11.39
CA SER A 238 -3.36 -13.41 12.55
C SER A 238 -4.52 -14.37 12.33
N GLN A 239 -4.25 -15.68 12.32
CA GLN A 239 -5.29 -16.69 12.44
C GLN A 239 -6.09 -16.35 13.71
N ALA A 240 -7.33 -15.92 13.53
CA ALA A 240 -8.27 -15.69 14.62
C ALA A 240 -8.87 -17.02 15.08
#